data_AF-A0AAU3UPD5-F1
#
_entry.id   AF-A0AAU3UPD5-F1
#
_cell.length_a   1.000
_cell.length_b   1.000
_cell.length_c   1.000
_cell.angle_alpha   90.00
_cell.angle_beta   90.00
_cell.angle_gamma   90.00
#
_symmetry.space_group_name_H-M   'P 1'
#
loop_
_entity.id
_entity.type
_entity.pdbx_description
1 polymer ?
#
loop_
_entity_poly.entity_id
_entity_poly.type
_entity_poly.pdbx_seq_one_letter_code
_entity_poly.pdbx_strand_id
1 'polypeptide(L)' 'MATAKKPMSARTELRLGREIQEQYDRGASWAAIAVDFDLSRSKVMRLARTYRDDCDRRARQNQLTLFG' A
#
# COMPACT_ATOMS: atom_id res chain seq x y z
N MET A 1 19.38 -20.07 11.53
CA MET A 1 19.07 -18.71 12.02
C MET A 1 17.92 -18.15 11.19
N ALA A 2 16.71 -18.12 11.74
CA ALA A 2 15.58 -17.47 11.07
C ALA A 2 15.72 -15.96 11.30
N THR A 3 16.22 -15.23 10.31
CA THR A 3 16.16 -13.78 10.31
C THR A 3 14.69 -13.40 10.20
N ALA A 4 14.04 -13.20 11.36
CA ALA A 4 12.75 -12.54 11.40
C ALA A 4 12.93 -11.18 10.72
N LYS A 5 12.52 -11.07 9.45
CA LYS A 5 12.51 -9.80 8.72
C LYS A 5 11.76 -8.83 9.62
N LYS A 6 12.49 -7.85 10.18
CA LYS A 6 11.89 -6.85 11.07
C LYS A 6 10.62 -6.34 10.39
N PRO A 7 9.48 -6.30 11.10
CA PRO A 7 8.25 -5.78 10.52
C PRO A 7 8.55 -4.37 9.99
N MET A 8 8.19 -4.11 8.73
CA MET A 8 8.33 -2.77 8.15
C MET A 8 7.55 -1.80 9.02
N SER A 9 8.10 -0.60 9.22
CA SER A 9 7.35 0.46 9.89
C SER A 9 6.09 0.78 9.08
N ALA A 10 4.97 1.03 9.75
CA ALA A 10 3.70 1.36 9.10
C ALA A 10 3.82 2.51 8.09
N ARG A 11 4.71 3.48 8.35
CA ARG A 11 5.00 4.59 7.43
C ARG A 11 5.65 4.12 6.12
N THR A 12 6.52 3.12 6.21
CA THR A 12 7.16 2.49 5.04
C THR A 12 6.14 1.66 4.25
N GLU A 13 5.26 0.93 4.94
CA GLU A 13 4.20 0.16 4.28
C GLU A 13 3.22 1.05 3.51
N LEU A 14 2.82 2.19 4.10
CA LEU A 14 1.96 3.17 3.43
C LEU A 14 2.66 3.83 2.23
N ARG A 15 3.95 4.16 2.35
CA ARG A 15 4.72 4.73 1.22
C ARG A 15 4.81 3.72 0.07
N LEU A 16 5.16 2.47 0.36
CA LEU A 16 5.22 1.41 -0.65
C LEU A 16 3.84 1.16 -1.24
N GLY A 17 2.79 1.08 -0.42
CA GLY A 17 1.43 0.91 -0.89
C GLY A 17 0.98 2.00 -1.86
N ARG A 18 1.38 3.26 -1.61
CA ARG A 18 1.18 4.38 -2.54
C ARG A 18 1.91 4.17 -3.86
N GLU A 19 3.22 3.92 -3.83
CA GLU A 19 4.02 3.76 -5.05
C GLU A 19 3.53 2.56 -5.90
N ILE A 20 3.14 1.46 -5.24
CA ILE A 20 2.54 0.28 -5.87
C ILE A 20 1.20 0.64 -6.54
N GLN A 21 0.33 1.36 -5.83
CA GLN A 21 -0.97 1.79 -6.37
C GLN A 21 -0.78 2.72 -7.57
N GLU A 22 0.16 3.67 -7.50
CA GLU A 22 0.48 4.57 -8.62
C GLU A 22 0.98 3.82 -9.87
N GLN A 23 1.80 2.76 -9.72
CA GLN A 23 2.21 1.93 -10.87
C GLN A 23 1.03 1.16 -11.46
N TYR A 24 0.17 0.61 -10.60
CA TYR A 24 -1.03 -0.10 -11.04
C TYR A 24 -1.98 0.82 -11.81
N ASP A 25 -2.21 2.04 -11.30
CA ASP A 25 -3.07 3.05 -11.93
C ASP A 25 -2.50 3.55 -13.27
N ARG A 26 -1.17 3.48 -13.46
CA ARG A 26 -0.50 3.71 -14.75
C ARG A 26 -0.62 2.54 -15.74
N GLY A 27 -1.27 1.44 -15.34
CA GLY A 27 -1.50 0.26 -16.18
C GLY A 27 -0.49 -0.88 -15.99
N ALA A 28 0.41 -0.80 -15.00
CA ALA A 28 1.32 -1.91 -14.73
C ALA A 28 0.55 -3.12 -14.15
N SER A 29 0.93 -4.32 -14.57
CA SER A 29 0.33 -5.55 -14.02
C SER A 29 0.89 -5.84 -12.62
N TRP A 30 0.08 -6.46 -11.75
CA TRP A 30 0.53 -6.91 -10.43
C TRP A 30 1.77 -7.81 -10.47
N ALA A 31 1.98 -8.55 -11.55
CA ALA A 31 3.15 -9.40 -11.74
C ALA A 31 4.41 -8.57 -12.00
N ALA A 32 4.33 -7.57 -12.89
CA ALA A 32 5.44 -6.64 -13.14
C ALA A 32 5.82 -5.88 -11.87
N ILE A 33 4.82 -5.33 -11.17
CA ILE A 33 5.04 -4.60 -9.91
C ILE A 33 5.66 -5.51 -8.83
N ALA A 34 5.24 -6.77 -8.75
CA ALA A 34 5.85 -7.72 -7.81
C ALA A 34 7.35 -7.91 -8.07
N VAL A 35 7.76 -7.97 -9.33
CA VAL A 35 9.18 -8.05 -9.73
C VAL A 35 9.91 -6.75 -9.42
N ASP A 36 9.34 -5.60 -9.78
CA ASP A 36 9.97 -4.28 -9.59
C ASP A 36 10.28 -3.98 -8.11
N PHE A 37 9.42 -4.45 -7.19
CA PHE A 37 9.59 -4.25 -5.75
C PHE A 37 10.31 -5.40 -5.03
N ASP A 38 10.66 -6.50 -5.73
CA ASP A 38 11.18 -7.74 -5.13
C ASP A 38 10.27 -8.28 -4.00
N LEU A 39 8.95 -8.29 -4.26
CA LEU A 39 7.94 -8.72 -3.30
C LEU A 39 7.04 -9.80 -3.90
N SER A 40 6.50 -10.67 -3.05
CA SER A 40 5.47 -11.60 -3.50
C SER A 40 4.21 -10.86 -3.93
N ARG A 41 3.52 -11.35 -4.96
CA ARG A 41 2.27 -10.79 -5.47
C ARG A 41 1.24 -10.50 -4.36
N SER A 42 1.11 -11.42 -3.41
CA SER A 42 0.20 -11.25 -2.26
C SER A 42 0.58 -10.07 -1.37
N LYS A 43 1.89 -9.81 -1.19
CA LYS A 43 2.37 -8.71 -0.36
C LYS A 43 2.18 -7.36 -1.04
N VAL A 44 2.47 -7.24 -2.34
CA VAL A 44 2.21 -6.00 -3.11
C VAL A 44 0.72 -5.66 -3.11
N MET A 45 -0.17 -6.64 -3.34
CA MET A 45 -1.62 -6.42 -3.27
C MET A 45 -2.08 -5.99 -1.87
N ARG A 46 -1.49 -6.58 -0.81
CA ARG A 46 -1.78 -6.20 0.57
C ARG A 46 -1.38 -4.76 0.86
N LEU A 47 -0.18 -4.34 0.45
CA LEU A 47 0.33 -2.97 0.63
C LEU A 47 -0.56 -1.95 -0.09
N ALA A 48 -0.93 -2.23 -1.35
CA ALA A 48 -1.84 -1.37 -2.12
C ALA A 48 -3.22 -1.25 -1.45
N ARG A 49 -3.74 -2.35 -0.88
CA ARG A 49 -5.00 -2.32 -0.12
C ARG A 49 -4.88 -1.50 1.16
N THR A 50 -3.82 -1.70 1.95
CA THR A 50 -3.59 -0.92 3.17
C THR A 50 -3.54 0.58 2.89
N TYR A 51 -2.91 0.98 1.79
CA TYR A 51 -2.89 2.38 1.36
C TYR A 51 -4.30 2.90 1.01
N ARG A 52 -5.09 2.15 0.23
CA ARG A 52 -6.47 2.54 -0.10
C ARG A 52 -7.36 2.64 1.14
N ASP A 53 -7.26 1.69 2.06
CA ASP A 53 -8.02 1.71 3.32
C ASP A 53 -7.66 2.95 4.18
N ASP A 54 -6.38 3.35 4.21
CA ASP A 54 -5.94 4.59 4.88
C ASP A 54 -6.47 5.85 4.19
N CYS A 55 -6.44 5.90 2.86
CA CYS A 55 -7.05 6.98 2.08
C CYS A 55 -8.56 7.11 2.34
N ASP A 56 -9.30 6.01 2.29
CA ASP A 56 -10.73 5.98 2.58
C ASP A 56 -11.04 6.39 4.01
N ARG A 57 -10.20 6.00 4.97
CA ARG A 57 -10.33 6.41 6.37
C ARG A 57 -10.13 7.92 6.52
N ARG A 58 -9.12 8.50 5.87
CA ARG A 58 -8.86 9.95 5.90
C ARG A 58 -9.95 10.74 5.19
N ALA A 59 -10.42 10.26 4.05
CA ALA A 59 -11.55 10.87 3.33
C ALA A 59 -12.80 10.90 4.20
N ARG A 60 -13.12 9.78 4.87
CA ARG A 60 -14.24 9.70 5.82
C ARG A 60 -14.08 10.62 7.02
N GLN A 61 -12.88 10.71 7.60
CA GLN A 61 -12.62 11.66 8.69
C GLN A 61 -12.81 13.10 8.24
N ASN A 62 -12.28 13.47 7.07
CA ASN A 62 -12.41 14.83 6.55
C ASN A 62 -13.87 15.18 6.21
N GLN A 63 -14.65 14.21 5.75
CA GLN A 63 -16.08 14.38 5.51
C GLN A 63 -16.85 14.59 6.82
N LEU A 64 -16.49 13.90 7.91
CA LEU A 64 -17.10 14.15 9.23
C LEU A 64 -16.77 15.55 9.77
N THR A 65 -15.57 16.09 9.50
CA THR A 65 -15.20 17.44 9.93
C THR A 65 -15.90 18.55 9.13
N LEU A 66 -16.31 18.28 7.89
CA LEU A 66 -16.94 19.26 7.01
C LEU A 66 -18.46 19.35 7.17
N PHE A 67 -19.09 18.34 7.78
CA PHE A 67 -20.55 18.26 7.98
C PHE A 67 -20.95 18.07 9.45
N GLY A 68 -20.00 18.20 10.39
CA GLY A 68 -20.19 18.06 11.84
C GLY A 68 -20.22 19.40 12.55
#